data_AF-A0A1G1YIE6-F1
#
_entry.id   AF-A0A1G1YIE6-F1
#
_cell.length_a   1.000
_cell.length_b   1.000
_cell.length_c   1.000
_cell.angle_alpha   90.00
_cell.angle_beta   90.00
_cell.angle_gamma   90.00
#
_symmetry.space_group_name_H-M   'P 1'
#
loop_
_entity.id
_entity.type
_entity.pdbx_description
1 polymer ?
#
loop_
_entity_poly.entity_id
_entity_poly.type
_entity_poly.pdbx_seq_one_letter_code
_entity_poly.pdbx_strand_id
1 'polypeptide(L)'
;MADQNQIQNQKSLKLEILSKMTDLATAGFGLVAALAWNEAISSLFIAIFPQAGNIIAKFVYAVIITVLVVFITMKLGKLTDLAKK
;
A
#
# COMPACT_ATOMS: atom_id res chain seq x y z
N MET A 1 -31.82 22.91 23.62
CA MET A 1 -31.22 23.38 22.34
C MET A 1 -29.69 23.47 22.42
N ALA A 2 -29.09 23.88 23.56
CA ALA A 2 -27.63 23.89 23.73
C ALA A 2 -26.97 22.50 23.81
N ASP A 3 -27.60 21.51 24.48
CA ASP A 3 -27.01 20.16 24.65
C ASP A 3 -26.87 19.34 23.35
N GLN A 4 -27.80 19.47 22.40
CA GLN A 4 -27.75 18.72 21.15
C GLN A 4 -26.57 19.14 20.26
N ASN A 5 -26.20 20.42 20.28
CA ASN A 5 -25.06 20.93 19.51
C ASN A 5 -23.72 20.44 20.07
N GLN A 6 -23.60 20.31 21.40
CA GLN A 6 -22.40 19.78 22.05
C GLN A 6 -22.20 18.28 21.75
N ILE A 7 -23.27 17.49 21.77
CA ILE A 7 -23.22 16.06 21.46
C ILE A 7 -22.86 15.81 19.99
N GLN A 8 -23.36 16.64 19.06
CA GLN A 8 -23.00 16.53 17.64
C GLN A 8 -21.52 16.87 17.40
N ASN A 9 -21.00 17.94 18.00
CA ASN A 9 -19.60 18.34 17.86
C ASN A 9 -18.63 17.30 18.48
N GLN A 10 -18.99 16.72 19.62
CA GLN A 10 -18.20 15.63 20.23
C GLN A 10 -18.14 14.37 19.35
N LYS A 11 -19.24 14.03 18.65
CA LYS A 11 -19.24 12.90 17.70
C LYS A 11 -18.40 13.20 16.46
N SER A 12 -18.46 14.40 15.90
CA SER A 12 -17.63 14.77 14.74
C SER A 12 -16.15 14.79 15.09
N LEU A 13 -15.75 15.32 16.25
CA LEU A 13 -14.36 15.32 16.70
C LEU A 13 -13.80 13.90 16.88
N LYS A 14 -14.57 12.99 17.51
CA LYS A 14 -14.17 11.59 17.66
C LYS A 14 -14.00 10.89 16.30
N LEU A 15 -14.90 11.15 15.35
CA LEU A 15 -14.80 10.60 14.00
C LEU A 15 -13.58 11.14 13.26
N GLU A 16 -13.30 12.44 13.39
CA GLU A 16 -12.13 13.05 12.75
C GLU A 16 -10.82 12.51 13.31
N ILE A 17 -10.72 12.35 14.64
CA ILE A 17 -9.56 11.72 15.28
C ILE A 17 -9.40 10.28 14.77
N LEU A 18 -10.47 9.50 14.72
CA LEU A 18 -10.42 8.12 14.24
C LEU A 18 -9.96 8.06 12.78
N SER A 19 -10.50 8.93 11.92
CA SER A 19 -10.07 9.03 10.52
C SER A 19 -8.58 9.31 10.40
N LYS A 20 -8.06 10.29 11.16
CA LYS A 20 -6.62 10.62 11.13
C LYS A 20 -5.76 9.49 11.68
N MET A 21 -6.21 8.80 12.72
CA MET A 21 -5.51 7.63 13.24
C MET A 21 -5.46 6.50 12.21
N THR A 22 -6.57 6.26 11.49
CA THR A 22 -6.60 5.30 10.39
C THR A 22 -5.64 5.70 9.28
N ASP A 23 -5.63 6.96 8.85
CA ASP A 23 -4.70 7.44 7.81
C ASP A 23 -3.24 7.21 8.21
N LEU A 24 -2.88 7.57 9.45
CA LEU A 24 -1.53 7.37 9.98
C LEU A 24 -1.18 5.88 10.08
N ALA A 25 -2.11 5.05 10.58
CA ALA A 25 -1.90 3.61 10.68
C ALA A 25 -1.73 2.97 9.30
N THR A 26 -2.58 3.30 8.34
CA THR A 26 -2.49 2.82 6.96
C THR A 26 -1.19 3.26 6.29
N ALA A 27 -0.75 4.50 6.50
CA ALA A 27 0.53 4.97 5.99
C ALA A 27 1.72 4.21 6.61
N GLY A 28 1.73 4.06 7.94
CA GLY A 28 2.76 3.32 8.66
C GLY A 28 2.83 1.85 8.24
N PHE A 29 1.69 1.16 8.18
CA PHE A 29 1.62 -0.22 7.71
C PHE A 29 1.94 -0.36 6.24
N GLY A 30 1.58 0.63 5.40
CA GLY A 30 1.95 0.67 3.99
C GLY A 30 3.47 0.68 3.81
N LEU A 31 4.18 1.47 4.62
CA LEU A 31 5.65 1.49 4.62
C LEU A 31 6.24 0.14 5.05
N VAL A 32 5.77 -0.42 6.17
CA VAL A 32 6.24 -1.72 6.66
C VAL A 32 5.98 -2.83 5.64
N ALA A 33 4.78 -2.85 5.03
CA ALA A 33 4.42 -3.80 4.01
C ALA A 33 5.32 -3.67 2.76
N ALA A 34 5.59 -2.44 2.30
CA ALA A 34 6.48 -2.23 1.16
C ALA A 34 7.89 -2.80 1.40
N LEU A 35 8.44 -2.57 2.60
CA LEU A 35 9.74 -3.10 2.99
C LEU A 35 9.75 -4.64 3.08
N ALA A 36 8.75 -5.22 3.73
CA ALA A 36 8.63 -6.66 3.89
C ALA A 36 8.46 -7.38 2.54
N TRP A 37 7.64 -6.84 1.64
CA TRP A 37 7.43 -7.43 0.31
C TRP A 37 8.68 -7.32 -0.57
N ASN A 38 9.44 -6.22 -0.51
CA ASN A 38 10.71 -6.10 -1.21
C ASN A 38 11.70 -7.20 -0.78
N GLU A 39 11.84 -7.43 0.52
CA GLU A 39 12.75 -8.45 1.06
C GLU A 39 12.27 -9.88 0.75
N ALA A 40 10.97 -10.14 0.91
CA ALA A 40 10.37 -11.45 0.65
C ALA A 40 10.55 -11.89 -0.80
N ILE A 41 10.24 -11.01 -1.76
CA ILE A 41 10.37 -11.33 -3.18
C ILE A 41 11.86 -11.54 -3.53
N SER A 42 12.76 -10.65 -3.09
CA SER A 42 14.19 -10.80 -3.36
C SER A 42 14.76 -12.12 -2.80
N SER A 43 14.41 -12.47 -1.56
CA SER A 43 14.86 -13.71 -0.92
C SER A 43 14.31 -14.94 -1.63
N LEU A 44 13.04 -14.90 -2.07
CA LEU A 44 12.44 -15.97 -2.86
C LEU A 44 13.17 -16.18 -4.20
N PHE A 45 13.55 -15.11 -4.89
CA PHE A 45 14.33 -15.21 -6.13
C PHE A 45 15.69 -15.86 -5.91
N ILE A 46 16.40 -15.47 -4.85
CA ILE A 46 17.69 -16.07 -4.50
C ILE A 46 17.52 -17.57 -4.18
N ALA A 47 16.45 -17.93 -3.46
CA ALA A 47 16.17 -19.32 -3.10
C ALA A 47 15.82 -20.20 -4.31
N ILE A 48 15.07 -19.68 -5.29
CA ILE A 48 14.67 -20.42 -6.49
C ILE A 48 15.81 -20.49 -7.53
N PHE A 49 16.64 -19.44 -7.62
CA PHE A 49 17.72 -19.32 -8.60
C PHE A 49 19.11 -19.22 -7.96
N PRO A 50 19.54 -20.18 -7.12
CA PRO A 50 20.80 -20.09 -6.39
C PRO A 50 22.04 -20.10 -7.31
N GLN A 51 21.89 -20.62 -8.54
CA GLN A 51 22.98 -20.63 -9.55
C GLN A 51 22.98 -19.40 -10.46
N ALA A 52 21.92 -18.59 -10.45
CA ALA A 52 21.98 -17.30 -11.11
C ALA A 52 22.85 -16.39 -10.26
N GLY A 53 23.96 -15.87 -10.81
CA GLY A 53 24.79 -14.92 -10.10
C GLY A 53 23.95 -13.77 -9.54
N ASN A 54 24.32 -13.26 -8.35
CA ASN A 54 23.54 -12.27 -7.58
C ASN A 54 23.03 -11.08 -8.44
N ILE A 55 23.79 -10.66 -9.45
CA ILE A 55 23.39 -9.61 -10.39
C ILE A 55 22.23 -10.03 -11.30
N ILE A 56 22.26 -11.24 -11.88
CA ILE A 56 21.22 -11.71 -12.80
C ILE A 56 19.89 -11.87 -12.04
N ALA A 57 19.93 -12.43 -10.83
CA ALA A 57 18.74 -12.55 -9.98
C ALA A 57 18.12 -11.17 -9.67
N LYS A 58 18.93 -10.15 -9.39
CA LYS A 58 18.47 -8.77 -9.15
C LYS A 58 17.83 -8.13 -10.39
N PHE A 59 18.40 -8.34 -11.59
CA PHE A 59 17.82 -7.83 -12.82
C PHE A 59 16.48 -8.50 -13.15
N VAL A 60 16.38 -9.83 -12.96
CA VAL A 60 15.12 -10.56 -13.15
C VAL A 60 14.04 -10.07 -12.17
N TYR A 61 14.40 -9.92 -10.89
CA TYR A 61 13.54 -9.30 -9.88
C TYR A 61 13.05 -7.91 -10.31
N ALA A 62 13.95 -7.03 -10.76
CA ALA A 62 13.62 -5.67 -11.18
C ALA A 62 12.65 -5.63 -12.37
N VAL A 63 12.83 -6.51 -13.35
CA VAL A 63 11.91 -6.60 -14.51
C VAL A 63 10.52 -7.06 -14.06
N ILE A 64 10.46 -8.09 -13.23
CA ILE A 64 9.18 -8.67 -12.78
C ILE A 64 8.39 -7.68 -11.93
N ILE A 65 9.04 -7.00 -10.98
CA ILE A 65 8.36 -6.01 -10.15
C ILE A 65 7.87 -4.82 -10.98
N THR A 66 8.62 -4.41 -12.00
CA THR A 66 8.20 -3.34 -12.92
C THR A 66 6.95 -3.72 -13.71
N VAL A 67 6.92 -4.92 -14.28
CA VAL A 67 5.74 -5.42 -15.01
C VAL A 67 4.52 -5.49 -14.09
N LEU A 68 4.70 -6.01 -12.88
CA LEU A 68 3.65 -6.12 -11.88
C LEU A 68 3.11 -4.73 -11.51
N VAL A 69 3.98 -3.76 -11.21
CA VAL A 69 3.59 -2.38 -10.88
C VAL A 69 2.81 -1.75 -12.03
N VAL A 70 3.32 -1.82 -13.27
CA VAL A 70 2.62 -1.27 -14.44
C VAL A 70 1.24 -1.89 -14.60
N PHE A 71 1.11 -3.21 -14.44
CA PHE A 71 -0.16 -3.90 -14.55
C PHE A 71 -1.16 -3.45 -13.48
N ILE A 72 -0.73 -3.38 -12.21
CA ILE A 72 -1.58 -2.89 -11.11
C ILE A 72 -1.98 -1.44 -11.37
N THR A 73 -1.05 -0.55 -11.72
CA THR A 73 -1.35 0.87 -11.99
C THR A 73 -2.34 1.03 -13.14
N MET A 74 -2.21 0.24 -14.22
CA MET A 74 -3.17 0.25 -15.33
C MET A 74 -4.58 -0.19 -14.89
N LYS A 75 -4.69 -1.23 -14.04
CA LYS A 75 -5.98 -1.71 -13.52
C LYS A 75 -6.60 -0.69 -12.57
N LEU A 76 -5.79 -0.09 -11.69
CA LEU A 76 -6.25 0.92 -10.73
C LEU A 76 -6.76 2.17 -11.45
N GLY A 77 -6.07 2.63 -12.50
CA GLY A 77 -6.51 3.74 -13.33
C GLY A 77 -7.91 3.52 -13.92
N LYS A 78 -8.21 2.31 -14.39
CA LYS A 78 -9.55 1.96 -14.90
C LYS A 78 -10.62 1.96 -13.80
N LEU A 79 -10.31 1.45 -12.61
CA LEU A 79 -11.25 1.43 -11.49
C LEU A 79 -11.56 2.85 -10.98
N THR A 80 -10.57 3.73 -10.95
CA THR A 80 -10.77 5.14 -10.59
C THR A 80 -11.63 5.87 -11.62
N ASP A 81 -11.48 5.56 -12.91
CA ASP A 81 -12.28 6.15 -13.99
C ASP A 81 -13.75 5.73 -13.91
N LEU A 82 -14.00 4.47 -13.54
CA LEU A 82 -15.34 3.94 -13.27
C LEU A 82 -15.98 4.54 -12.01
N ALA A 83 -15.21 4.78 -10.95
CA ALA A 83 -15.73 5.36 -9.70
C ALA A 83 -16.00 6.87 -9.78
N LYS A 84 -15.46 7.55 -10.79
CA LYS A 84 -15.69 8.98 -11.05
C LYS A 84 -16.87 9.25 -12.01
N LYS A 85 -17.42 8.21 -12.65
CA LYS A 85 -18.54 8.32 -13.59
C LYS A 85 -19.86 8.01 -12.90
#